data_AF-A0A1I5EUI6-F1
#
_entry.id   AF-A0A1I5EUI6-F1
#
_cell.length_a   1.000
_cell.length_b   1.000
_cell.length_c   1.000
_cell.angle_alpha   90.00
_cell.angle_beta   90.00
_cell.angle_gamma   90.00
#
_symmetry.space_group_name_H-M   'P 1'
#
loop_
_entity.id
_entity.type
_entity.pdbx_description
1 polymer ?
#
loop_
_entity_poly.entity_id
_entity_poly.type
_entity_poly.pdbx_seq_one_letter_code
_entity_poly.pdbx_strand_id
1 'polypeptide(L)'
;MTLPKNMHLRFFILSGILAGLILILQVLVPQIIHSHIWHIYFFLLIISFFINVLNAFLLKSFSENFFQISVLAMILRLIGSLVFVGIEVWPGMENIILFIGDFFVIFLFYLVFDIYAFLSNLRPISK
;
A
#
# COMPACT_ATOMS: atom_id res chain seq x y z
N MET A 1 15.85 10.83 15.69
CA MET A 1 14.51 11.41 15.43
C MET A 1 13.47 10.48 16.01
N THR A 2 12.75 10.92 17.06
CA THR A 2 11.63 10.18 17.62
C THR A 2 10.48 10.20 16.61
N LEU A 3 10.30 9.08 15.89
CA LEU A 3 9.19 8.91 14.95
C LEU A 3 7.86 9.18 15.66
N PRO A 4 6.98 10.04 15.11
CA PRO A 4 5.72 10.39 15.74
C PRO A 4 4.89 9.13 16.01
N LYS A 5 4.20 9.12 17.15
CA LYS A 5 3.39 7.98 17.62
C LYS A 5 2.11 7.77 16.78
N ASN A 6 1.74 8.73 15.93
CA ASN A 6 0.54 8.68 15.10
C ASN A 6 0.74 7.82 13.85
N MET A 7 -0.08 6.76 13.73
CA MET A 7 -0.05 5.79 12.62
C MET A 7 -0.20 6.45 11.25
N HIS A 8 -1.12 7.42 11.11
CA HIS A 8 -1.31 8.15 9.85
C HIS A 8 -0.09 8.98 9.45
N LEU A 9 0.62 9.58 10.41
CA LEU A 9 1.80 10.38 10.11
C LEU A 9 2.95 9.49 9.62
N ARG A 10 3.12 8.29 10.20
CA ARG A 10 4.09 7.30 9.70
C ARG A 10 3.75 6.82 8.29
N PHE A 11 2.46 6.62 8.01
CA PHE A 11 1.99 6.29 6.67
C PHE A 11 2.37 7.37 5.65
N PHE A 12 2.04 8.64 5.92
CA PHE A 12 2.39 9.74 5.01
C PHE A 12 3.89 9.96 4.88
N ILE A 13 4.68 9.78 5.94
CA ILE A 13 6.15 9.84 5.88
C ILE A 13 6.67 8.73 4.97
N LEU A 14 6.20 7.49 5.12
CA LEU A 14 6.64 6.38 4.28
C LEU A 14 6.21 6.59 2.83
N SER A 15 4.96 6.99 2.58
CA SER A 15 4.49 7.34 1.25
C SER A 15 5.33 8.47 0.63
N GLY A 16 5.72 9.47 1.41
CA GLY A 16 6.60 10.56 0.96
C GLY A 16 8.02 10.09 0.64
N ILE A 17 8.59 9.22 1.46
CA ILE A 17 9.90 8.58 1.19
C ILE A 17 9.81 7.76 -0.09
N LEU A 18 8.73 7.00 -0.30
CA LEU A 18 8.53 6.21 -1.51
C LEU A 18 8.43 7.09 -2.75
N ALA A 19 7.67 8.18 -2.69
CA ALA A 19 7.57 9.15 -3.78
C ALA A 19 8.92 9.79 -4.11
N GLY A 20 9.71 10.16 -3.09
CA GLY A 20 11.07 10.65 -3.27
C GLY A 20 11.98 9.62 -3.92
N LEU A 21 11.87 8.35 -3.53
CA LEU A 21 12.65 7.26 -4.10
C LEU A 21 12.27 7.00 -5.57
N ILE A 22 10.97 7.05 -5.91
CA ILE A 22 10.48 6.96 -7.30
C ILE A 22 11.07 8.11 -8.12
N LEU A 23 11.03 9.35 -7.63
CA LEU A 23 11.59 10.52 -8.33
C LEU A 23 13.10 10.38 -8.57
N ILE A 24 13.86 9.96 -7.56
CA ILE A 24 15.31 9.75 -7.66
C ILE A 24 15.62 8.68 -8.71
N LEU A 25 14.92 7.54 -8.66
CA LEU A 25 15.11 6.46 -9.62
C LEU A 25 14.69 6.88 -11.03
N GLN A 26 13.67 7.73 -11.18
CA GLN A 26 13.22 8.20 -12.48
C GLN A 26 14.28 9.08 -13.16
N VAL A 27 15.07 9.82 -12.37
CA VAL A 27 16.20 10.63 -12.86
C VAL A 27 17.44 9.77 -13.15
N LEU A 28 17.76 8.83 -12.25
CA LEU A 28 18.99 8.04 -12.36
C LEU A 28 18.87 6.91 -13.39
N VAL A 29 17.72 6.25 -13.45
CA VAL A 29 17.51 5.05 -14.28
C VAL A 29 16.09 5.03 -14.88
N PRO A 30 15.77 5.95 -15.81
CA PRO A 30 14.43 6.09 -16.37
C PRO A 30 13.94 4.85 -17.13
N GLN A 31 14.84 3.97 -17.58
CA GLN A 31 14.46 2.77 -18.34
C GLN A 31 13.87 1.65 -17.48
N ILE A 32 14.01 1.73 -16.16
CA ILE A 32 13.47 0.72 -15.23
C ILE A 32 12.07 1.12 -14.73
N ILE A 33 11.69 2.39 -14.87
CA ILE A 33 10.43 2.94 -14.36
C ILE A 33 9.43 3.11 -15.50
N HIS A 34 8.23 2.59 -15.27
CA HIS A 34 7.13 2.71 -16.21
C HIS A 34 6.57 4.14 -16.23
N SER A 35 6.07 4.56 -17.40
CA SER A 35 5.46 5.88 -17.57
C SER A 35 4.25 6.10 -16.64
N HIS A 36 3.48 5.05 -16.36
CA HIS A 36 2.31 5.08 -15.49
C HIS A 36 2.62 4.79 -14.00
N ILE A 37 3.87 4.89 -13.55
CA ILE A 37 4.22 4.60 -12.14
C ILE A 37 3.46 5.48 -11.14
N TRP A 38 3.11 6.72 -11.52
CA TRP A 38 2.33 7.60 -10.68
C TRP A 38 0.89 7.11 -10.50
N HIS A 39 0.28 6.48 -11.51
CA HIS A 39 -1.04 5.86 -11.39
C HIS A 39 -1.00 4.73 -10.37
N ILE A 40 0.01 3.86 -10.48
CA ILE A 40 0.27 2.77 -9.53
C ILE A 40 0.43 3.33 -8.11
N TYR A 41 1.29 4.33 -7.94
CA TYR A 41 1.58 4.94 -6.65
C TYR A 41 0.33 5.53 -6.00
N PHE A 42 -0.44 6.35 -6.74
CA PHE A 42 -1.65 6.97 -6.19
C PHE A 42 -2.73 5.93 -5.88
N PHE A 43 -2.92 4.93 -6.74
CA PHE A 43 -3.83 3.84 -6.47
C PHE A 43 -3.48 3.11 -5.17
N LEU A 44 -2.22 2.70 -5.01
CA LEU A 44 -1.76 1.98 -3.82
C LEU A 44 -1.81 2.84 -2.55
N LEU A 45 -1.53 4.13 -2.66
CA LEU A 45 -1.68 5.08 -1.56
C LEU A 45 -3.15 5.19 -1.12
N ILE A 46 -4.05 5.42 -2.07
CA ILE A 46 -5.49 5.61 -1.79
C ILE A 46 -6.08 4.33 -1.19
N ILE A 47 -5.84 3.17 -1.79
CA ILE A 47 -6.41 1.92 -1.28
C ILE A 47 -5.84 1.52 0.08
N SER A 48 -4.53 1.74 0.30
CA SER A 48 -3.91 1.47 1.61
C SER A 48 -4.43 2.41 2.68
N PHE A 49 -4.64 3.69 2.36
CA PHE A 49 -5.24 4.65 3.27
C PHE A 49 -6.70 4.29 3.58
N PHE A 50 -7.49 3.99 2.55
CA PHE A 50 -8.89 3.58 2.68
C PHE A 50 -9.05 2.35 3.57
N ILE A 51 -8.23 1.31 3.34
CA ILE A 51 -8.24 0.10 4.16
C ILE A 51 -7.88 0.41 5.61
N ASN A 52 -6.89 1.27 5.86
CA ASN A 52 -6.51 1.65 7.22
C ASN A 52 -7.64 2.39 7.95
N VAL A 53 -8.34 3.31 7.27
CA VAL A 53 -9.50 4.02 7.82
C VAL A 53 -10.65 3.04 8.08
N LEU A 54 -10.94 2.16 7.12
CA LEU A 54 -12.00 1.16 7.22
C LEU A 54 -11.74 0.20 8.38
N ASN A 55 -10.50 -0.27 8.55
CA ASN A 55 -10.11 -1.10 9.68
C ASN A 55 -10.27 -0.38 11.02
N ALA A 56 -9.81 0.87 11.12
CA ALA A 56 -9.97 1.65 12.35
C ALA A 56 -11.45 1.86 12.71
N PHE A 57 -12.31 2.07 11.71
CA PHE A 57 -13.75 2.21 11.90
C PHE A 57 -14.42 0.89 12.33
N LEU A 58 -14.13 -0.21 11.62
CA LEU A 58 -14.70 -1.53 11.91
C LEU A 58 -14.27 -2.07 13.26
N LEU A 59 -12.99 -1.91 13.63
CA LEU A 59 -12.46 -2.36 14.92
C LEU A 59 -13.04 -1.58 16.10
N LYS A 60 -13.43 -0.32 15.89
CA LYS A 60 -14.11 0.48 16.93
C LYS A 60 -15.51 -0.07 17.25
N SER A 61 -16.20 -0.61 16.25
CA SER A 61 -17.55 -1.17 16.39
C SER A 61 -17.56 -2.66 16.72
N PHE A 62 -16.55 -3.41 16.29
CA PHE A 62 -16.46 -4.87 16.39
C PHE A 62 -15.04 -5.32 16.79
N SER A 63 -14.57 -4.88 17.96
CA SER A 63 -13.21 -5.16 18.44
C SER A 63 -12.88 -6.65 18.58
N GLU A 64 -13.89 -7.48 18.85
CA GLU A 64 -13.75 -8.95 18.98
C GLU A 64 -13.46 -9.64 17.64
N ASN A 65 -13.83 -9.02 16.51
CA ASN A 65 -13.66 -9.59 15.17
C ASN A 65 -12.36 -9.16 14.49
N PHE A 66 -11.32 -8.82 15.27
CA PHE A 66 -10.05 -8.27 14.77
C PHE A 66 -9.43 -9.08 13.63
N PHE A 67 -9.40 -10.41 13.78
CA PHE A 67 -8.86 -11.31 12.76
C PHE A 67 -9.68 -11.25 11.45
N GLN A 68 -11.01 -11.31 11.54
CA GLN A 68 -11.90 -11.29 10.38
C GLN A 68 -11.79 -9.96 9.62
N ILE A 69 -11.75 -8.84 10.34
CA ILE A 69 -11.58 -7.50 9.77
C ILE A 69 -10.23 -7.37 9.06
N SER A 70 -9.16 -7.92 9.65
CA SER A 70 -7.82 -7.90 9.07
C SER A 70 -7.73 -8.74 7.79
N VAL A 71 -8.36 -9.92 7.76
CA VAL A 71 -8.46 -10.76 6.56
C VAL A 71 -9.31 -10.07 5.48
N LEU A 72 -10.44 -9.46 5.86
CA LEU A 72 -11.28 -8.70 4.93
C LEU A 72 -10.50 -7.57 4.26
N ALA A 73 -9.71 -6.81 5.03
CA ALA A 73 -8.82 -5.78 4.50
C ALA A 73 -7.82 -6.33 3.48
N MET A 74 -7.23 -7.50 3.75
CA MET A 74 -6.31 -8.16 2.81
C MET A 74 -7.03 -8.58 1.52
N ILE A 75 -8.24 -9.14 1.63
CA ILE A 75 -9.04 -9.53 0.46
C ILE A 75 -9.43 -8.31 -0.38
N LEU A 76 -9.94 -7.24 0.26
CA LEU A 76 -10.28 -6.00 -0.43
C LEU A 76 -9.09 -5.40 -1.18
N ARG A 77 -7.90 -5.45 -0.58
CA ARG A 77 -6.66 -5.03 -1.25
C ARG A 77 -6.38 -5.85 -2.50
N LEU A 78 -6.41 -7.17 -2.39
CA LEU A 78 -6.08 -8.07 -3.49
C LEU A 78 -7.07 -7.90 -4.64
N ILE A 79 -8.36 -7.87 -4.35
CA ILE A 79 -9.41 -7.65 -5.36
C ILE A 79 -9.24 -6.28 -6.01
N GLY A 80 -9.07 -5.22 -5.22
CA GLY A 80 -8.86 -3.87 -5.76
C GLY A 80 -7.62 -3.78 -6.65
N SER A 81 -6.52 -4.44 -6.24
CA SER A 81 -5.27 -4.51 -7.00
C SER A 81 -5.44 -5.23 -8.34
N LEU A 82 -6.12 -6.37 -8.34
CA LEU A 82 -6.42 -7.12 -9.56
C LEU A 82 -7.29 -6.32 -10.53
N VAL A 83 -8.33 -5.65 -10.01
CA VAL A 83 -9.21 -4.79 -10.81
C VAL A 83 -8.42 -3.63 -11.41
N PHE A 84 -7.58 -2.96 -10.61
CA PHE A 84 -6.76 -1.85 -11.09
C PHE A 84 -5.80 -2.27 -12.21
N VAL A 85 -5.04 -3.35 -11.99
CA VAL A 85 -4.12 -3.88 -13.02
C VAL A 85 -4.90 -4.30 -14.27
N GLY A 86 -6.06 -4.94 -14.11
CA GLY A 86 -6.91 -5.34 -15.23
C GLY A 86 -7.39 -4.14 -16.06
N ILE A 87 -7.80 -3.05 -15.41
CA ILE A 87 -8.26 -1.83 -16.09
C ILE A 87 -7.11 -1.12 -16.82
N GLU A 88 -5.95 -0.98 -16.18
CA GLU A 88 -4.79 -0.29 -16.76
C GLU A 88 -4.13 -1.08 -17.91
N VAL A 89 -4.16 -2.42 -17.88
CA VAL A 89 -3.57 -3.25 -18.95
C VAL A 89 -4.52 -3.45 -20.14
N TRP A 90 -5.84 -3.33 -19.95
CA TRP A 90 -6.85 -3.48 -21.01
C TRP A 90 -6.64 -2.66 -22.31
N PRO A 91 -6.18 -1.40 -22.29
CA PRO A 91 -6.03 -0.60 -23.51
C PRO A 91 -4.87 -1.03 -24.42
N GLY A 92 -4.24 -2.19 -24.21
CA GLY A 92 -3.13 -2.68 -25.03
C GLY A 92 -1.79 -2.03 -24.69
N MET A 93 -1.57 -1.78 -23.39
CA MET A 93 -0.38 -1.09 -22.86
C MET A 93 0.93 -1.77 -23.30
N GLU A 94 1.90 -0.96 -23.72
CA GLU A 94 3.26 -1.44 -24.00
C GLU A 94 4.04 -1.69 -22.70
N ASN A 95 4.97 -2.65 -22.69
CA ASN A 95 5.82 -2.96 -21.54
C ASN A 95 5.06 -3.41 -20.26
N ILE A 96 4.02 -4.24 -20.43
CA ILE A 96 3.20 -4.80 -19.34
C ILE A 96 4.03 -5.42 -18.21
N ILE A 97 5.13 -6.12 -18.55
CA ILE A 97 6.01 -6.76 -17.55
C ILE A 97 6.63 -5.71 -16.62
N LEU A 98 7.05 -4.57 -17.16
CA LEU A 98 7.66 -3.49 -16.40
C LEU A 98 6.61 -2.80 -15.51
N PHE A 99 5.40 -2.57 -16.04
CA PHE A 99 4.26 -2.08 -15.25
C PHE A 99 3.93 -3.01 -14.06
N ILE A 100 3.82 -4.32 -14.30
CA ILE A 100 3.53 -5.31 -13.25
C ILE A 100 4.69 -5.36 -12.24
N GLY A 101 5.93 -5.25 -12.69
CA GLY A 101 7.11 -5.19 -11.83
C GLY A 101 7.08 -3.99 -10.88
N ASP A 102 6.86 -2.79 -11.42
CA ASP A 102 6.71 -1.57 -10.61
C ASP A 102 5.54 -1.65 -9.64
N PHE A 103 4.41 -2.20 -10.11
CA PHE A 103 3.24 -2.45 -9.26
C PHE A 103 3.61 -3.34 -8.07
N PHE A 104 4.26 -4.47 -8.32
CA PHE A 104 4.65 -5.41 -7.28
C PHE A 104 5.63 -4.80 -6.28
N VAL A 105 6.62 -4.05 -6.75
CA VAL A 105 7.62 -3.41 -5.88
C VAL A 105 6.93 -2.42 -4.94
N ILE A 106 6.12 -1.50 -5.47
CA ILE A 106 5.40 -0.51 -4.65
C ILE A 106 4.40 -1.22 -3.72
N PHE A 107 3.70 -2.24 -4.22
CA PHE A 107 2.77 -3.04 -3.42
C PHE A 107 3.45 -3.70 -2.23
N LEU A 108 4.64 -4.28 -2.41
CA LEU A 108 5.41 -4.91 -1.34
C LEU A 108 5.84 -3.90 -0.28
N PHE A 109 6.24 -2.69 -0.66
CA PHE A 109 6.57 -1.65 0.32
C PHE A 109 5.37 -1.29 1.20
N TYR A 110 4.19 -1.11 0.61
CA TYR A 110 2.96 -0.87 1.38
C TYR A 110 2.57 -2.09 2.22
N LEU A 111 2.72 -3.30 1.71
CA LEU A 111 2.44 -4.53 2.45
C LEU A 111 3.31 -4.66 3.71
N VAL A 112 4.61 -4.39 3.58
CA VAL A 112 5.54 -4.42 4.72
C VAL A 112 5.12 -3.43 5.80
N PHE A 113 4.72 -2.21 5.42
CA PHE A 113 4.20 -1.23 6.37
C PHE A 113 2.99 -1.76 7.13
N ASP A 114 2.03 -2.37 6.44
CA ASP A 114 0.82 -2.90 7.09
C ASP A 114 1.12 -4.09 7.99
N ILE A 115 2.06 -4.97 7.62
CA ILE A 115 2.51 -6.07 8.49
C ILE A 115 3.11 -5.50 9.78
N TYR A 116 3.96 -4.48 9.70
CA TYR A 116 4.51 -3.85 10.90
C TYR A 116 3.43 -3.16 11.76
N ALA A 117 2.47 -2.48 11.14
CA ALA A 117 1.34 -1.88 11.84
C ALA A 117 0.52 -2.97 12.57
N PHE A 118 0.20 -4.05 11.88
CA PHE A 118 -0.53 -5.20 12.41
C PHE A 118 0.19 -5.87 13.59
N LEU A 119 1.48 -6.21 13.43
CA LEU A 119 2.29 -6.81 14.50
C LEU A 119 2.44 -5.89 15.72
N SER A 120 2.56 -4.58 15.50
CA SER A 120 2.66 -3.61 16.59
C SER A 120 1.38 -3.53 17.44
N ASN A 121 0.22 -3.77 16.82
CA ASN A 121 -1.08 -3.79 17.50
C ASN A 121 -1.36 -5.11 18.23
N LEU A 122 -0.71 -6.21 17.84
CA LEU A 122 -0.81 -7.50 18.54
C LEU A 122 0.09 -7.60 19.79
N ARG A 123 1.21 -6.88 19.80
CA ARG A 123 2.21 -6.90 20.89
C ARG A 123 1.67 -6.58 22.30
N PRO A 124 0.68 -5.68 22.48
CA PRO A 124 0.11 -5.39 23.80
C PRO A 124 -0.80 -6.48 24.34
N ILE A 125 -1.32 -7.38 23.49
CA ILE A 125 -2.36 -8.36 23.84
C ILE A 125 -1.74 -9.69 24.32
N SER A 126 -0.44 -9.94 24.11
CA SER A 126 0.23 -11.19 24.52
C SER A 126 0.86 -11.16 25.93
N LYS A 127 0.33 -10.35 26.85
CA LYS A 127 0.72 -10.34 28.27
C LYS A 127 -0.40 -10.87 29.15
#